data_AF-A0A091LUU2-F1
#
_entry.id   AF-A0A091LUU2-F1
#
_cell.length_a   1.000
_cell.length_b   1.000
_cell.length_c   1.000
_cell.angle_alpha   90.00
_cell.angle_beta   90.00
_cell.angle_gamma   90.00
#
_symmetry.space_group_name_H-M   'P 1'
#
loop_
_entity.id
_entity.type
_entity.pdbx_description
1 polymer ?
#
loop_
_entity_poly.entity_id
_entity_poly.type
_entity_poly.pdbx_seq_one_letter_code
_entity_poly.pdbx_strand_id
1 'polypeptide(L)'
;EEELLYLAFIEDVTNEILSLGLFSNRVLEQLFECHVQENKNRLDESKMRHLLDVLKADLGCSAEQIHAGSEAFDSLDLQEFDTMEELEFTSKGQRQRKATKSEEVFGTMDL
;
A
#
# COMPACT_ATOMS: atom_id res chain seq x y z
N GLU A 1 -14.09 -13.78 -5.37
CA GLU A 1 -13.72 -12.81 -4.31
C GLU A 1 -12.26 -12.37 -4.39
N GLU A 2 -11.32 -13.22 -4.85
CA GLU A 2 -9.90 -12.85 -5.00
C GLU A 2 -9.66 -11.58 -5.85
N GLU A 3 -10.37 -11.42 -6.97
CA GLU A 3 -10.25 -10.25 -7.86
C GLU A 3 -10.57 -8.92 -7.18
N LEU A 4 -11.53 -8.91 -6.23
CA LEU A 4 -11.90 -7.71 -5.48
C LEU A 4 -10.77 -7.25 -4.55
N LEU A 5 -9.93 -8.17 -4.07
CA LEU A 5 -8.79 -7.83 -3.22
C LEU A 5 -7.68 -7.14 -4.02
N TYR A 6 -7.45 -7.55 -5.27
CA TYR A 6 -6.52 -6.85 -6.15
C TYR A 6 -7.03 -5.48 -6.59
N LEU A 7 -8.34 -5.34 -6.78
CA LEU A 7 -8.96 -4.03 -7.04
C LEU A 7 -8.83 -3.09 -5.84
N ALA A 8 -9.10 -3.58 -4.63
CA ALA A 8 -8.90 -2.80 -3.41
C ALA A 8 -7.42 -2.42 -3.22
N PHE A 9 -6.50 -3.36 -3.49
CA PHE A 9 -5.06 -3.10 -3.44
C PHE A 9 -4.64 -1.95 -4.36
N ILE A 10 -5.04 -1.98 -5.63
CA ILE A 10 -4.66 -0.92 -6.57
C ILE A 10 -5.38 0.40 -6.25
N GLU A 11 -6.62 0.35 -5.74
CA GLU A 11 -7.35 1.52 -5.23
C GLU A 11 -6.59 2.19 -4.08
N ASP A 12 -6.14 1.42 -3.08
CA ASP A 12 -5.38 1.96 -1.93
C ASP A 12 -4.07 2.61 -2.38
N VAL A 13 -3.30 1.92 -3.24
CA VAL A 13 -2.04 2.44 -3.80
C VAL A 13 -2.26 3.75 -4.57
N THR A 14 -3.25 3.78 -5.46
CA THR A 14 -3.52 4.97 -6.30
C THR A 14 -4.09 6.13 -5.49
N ASN A 15 -4.94 5.87 -4.50
CA ASN A 15 -5.41 6.90 -3.57
C ASN A 15 -4.26 7.51 -2.78
N GLU A 16 -3.31 6.69 -2.31
CA GLU A 16 -2.16 7.18 -1.55
C GLU A 16 -1.26 8.07 -2.43
N ILE A 17 -0.95 7.65 -3.66
CA ILE A 17 -0.20 8.46 -4.64
C ILE A 17 -0.87 9.82 -4.85
N LEU A 18 -2.19 9.85 -5.06
CA LEU A 18 -2.95 11.08 -5.26
C LEU A 18 -2.97 11.96 -4.00
N SER A 19 -3.08 11.35 -2.82
CA SER A 19 -3.16 12.08 -1.55
C SER A 19 -1.84 12.73 -1.16
N LEU A 20 -0.72 12.04 -1.40
CA LEU A 20 0.63 12.51 -1.10
C LEU A 20 1.21 13.35 -2.24
N GLY A 21 0.61 13.31 -3.44
CA GLY A 21 1.11 13.99 -4.63
C GLY A 21 2.47 13.45 -5.07
N LEU A 22 2.68 12.14 -4.98
CA LEU A 22 3.97 11.50 -5.28
C LEU A 22 4.15 11.29 -6.78
N PHE A 23 5.28 11.73 -7.31
CA PHE A 23 5.61 11.59 -8.74
C PHE A 23 7.07 11.20 -9.01
N SER A 24 7.90 11.07 -7.98
CA SER A 24 9.30 10.63 -8.15
C SER A 24 9.39 9.11 -8.22
N ASN A 25 10.11 8.59 -9.22
CA ASN A 25 10.29 7.14 -9.43
C ASN A 25 10.80 6.44 -8.16
N ARG A 26 11.78 7.04 -7.47
CA ARG A 26 12.35 6.48 -6.23
C ARG A 26 11.33 6.37 -5.10
N VAL A 27 10.42 7.35 -4.97
CA VAL A 27 9.41 7.35 -3.91
C VAL A 27 8.26 6.39 -4.26
N LEU A 28 7.90 6.31 -5.54
CA LEU A 28 6.93 5.32 -6.03
C LEU A 28 7.43 3.89 -5.80
N GLU A 29 8.71 3.60 -6.05
CA GLU A 29 9.30 2.28 -5.79
C GLU A 29 9.23 1.90 -4.31
N GLN A 30 9.50 2.85 -3.40
CA GLN A 30 9.36 2.61 -1.95
C GLN A 30 7.91 2.36 -1.54
N LEU A 31 6.97 3.17 -2.04
CA LEU A 31 5.53 3.01 -1.77
C LEU A 31 5.05 1.63 -2.25
N PHE A 32 5.43 1.25 -3.47
CA PHE A 32 5.08 -0.05 -4.05
C PHE A 32 5.61 -1.22 -3.21
N GLU A 33 6.85 -1.13 -2.73
CA GLU A 33 7.43 -2.15 -1.88
C GLU A 33 6.71 -2.27 -0.53
N CYS A 34 6.36 -1.14 0.10
CA CYS A 34 5.55 -1.13 1.33
C CYS A 34 4.20 -1.84 1.12
N HIS A 35 3.46 -1.49 0.07
CA HIS A 35 2.16 -2.09 -0.25
C HIS A 35 2.24 -3.59 -0.55
N VAL A 36 3.27 -4.03 -1.27
CA VAL A 36 3.53 -5.46 -1.53
C VAL A 36 3.81 -6.19 -0.22
N GLN A 37 4.64 -5.63 0.65
CA GLN A 37 5.00 -6.26 1.92
C GLN A 37 3.81 -6.40 2.87
N GLU A 38 2.92 -5.40 2.91
CA GLU A 38 1.71 -5.43 3.72
C GLU A 38 0.69 -6.47 3.22
N ASN A 39 0.64 -6.70 1.90
CA ASN A 39 -0.36 -7.55 1.27
C ASN A 39 0.12 -8.96 0.88
N LYS A 40 1.42 -9.27 0.99
CA LYS A 40 2.00 -10.58 0.62
C LYS A 40 1.38 -11.80 1.31
N ASN A 41 0.76 -11.60 2.48
CA ASN A 41 0.13 -12.69 3.24
C ASN A 41 -1.27 -13.06 2.72
N ARG A 42 -1.84 -12.24 1.83
CA ARG A 42 -3.23 -12.34 1.35
C ARG A 42 -3.37 -12.27 -0.18
N LEU A 43 -2.35 -11.76 -0.88
CA LEU A 43 -2.30 -11.68 -2.33
C LEU A 43 -1.01 -12.28 -2.87
N ASP A 44 -1.06 -12.71 -4.13
CA ASP A 44 0.10 -13.21 -4.85
C ASP A 44 1.01 -12.04 -5.23
N GLU A 45 2.28 -12.13 -4.82
CA GLU A 45 3.25 -11.06 -5.06
C GLU A 45 3.48 -10.80 -6.55
N SER A 46 3.56 -11.85 -7.37
CA SER A 46 3.82 -11.68 -8.80
C SER A 46 2.68 -10.93 -9.49
N LYS A 47 1.43 -11.22 -9.12
CA LYS A 47 0.26 -10.47 -9.59
C LYS A 47 0.27 -9.02 -9.10
N MET A 48 0.60 -8.77 -7.82
CA MET A 48 0.71 -7.40 -7.29
C MET A 48 1.76 -6.60 -8.06
N ARG A 49 2.96 -7.18 -8.26
CA ARG A 49 4.06 -6.56 -9.02
C ARG A 49 3.62 -6.22 -10.44
N HIS A 50 2.94 -7.15 -11.12
CA HIS A 50 2.43 -6.90 -12.47
C HIS A 50 1.45 -5.72 -12.53
N LEU A 51 0.53 -5.61 -11.58
CA LEU A 51 -0.41 -4.48 -11.51
C LEU A 51 0.32 -3.16 -11.27
N LEU A 52 1.33 -3.17 -10.41
CA LEU A 52 2.16 -2.01 -10.11
C LEU A 52 3.02 -1.60 -11.31
N ASP A 53 3.52 -2.55 -12.11
CA ASP A 53 4.27 -2.26 -13.33
C ASP A 53 3.39 -1.56 -14.38
N VAL A 54 2.15 -2.02 -14.55
CA VAL A 54 1.16 -1.35 -15.43
C VAL A 54 0.89 0.07 -14.92
N LEU A 55 0.64 0.22 -13.62
CA LEU A 55 0.44 1.54 -13.02
C LEU A 55 1.67 2.45 -13.19
N LYS A 56 2.88 1.91 -13.03
CA LYS A 56 4.14 2.63 -13.23
C LYS A 56 4.28 3.12 -14.68
N ALA A 57 3.86 2.31 -15.65
CA ALA A 57 3.81 2.71 -17.05
C ALA A 57 2.78 3.84 -17.30
N ASP A 58 1.59 3.74 -16.72
CA ASP A 58 0.54 4.76 -16.83
C ASP A 58 0.96 6.11 -16.20
N LEU A 59 1.78 6.06 -15.16
CA LEU A 59 2.40 7.24 -14.53
C LEU A 59 3.62 7.78 -15.31
N GLY A 60 4.00 7.16 -16.42
CA GLY A 60 5.17 7.55 -17.22
C GLY A 60 6.51 7.27 -16.54
N CYS A 61 6.54 6.37 -15.56
CA CYS A 61 7.72 6.01 -14.78
C CYS A 61 8.38 4.71 -15.26
N SER A 62 8.14 4.27 -16.50
CA SER A 62 8.74 3.05 -17.05
C SER A 62 10.26 3.12 -17.06
N ALA A 63 10.91 2.00 -16.74
CA ALA A 63 12.36 1.88 -16.49
C ALA A 63 13.24 2.01 -17.75
N GLU A 64 12.79 2.71 -18.80
CA GLU A 64 13.46 2.74 -20.10
C GLU A 64 14.50 3.86 -20.25
N GLN A 65 14.94 4.52 -19.17
CA GLN A 65 15.94 5.59 -19.24
C GLN A 65 17.18 5.45 -18.34
N ILE A 66 17.36 4.33 -17.63
CA ILE A 66 18.57 4.11 -16.82
C ILE A 66 19.29 2.81 -17.23
N HIS A 67 19.54 2.62 -18.53
CA HIS A 67 20.50 1.61 -19.00
C HIS A 67 21.76 2.24 -19.63
N ALA A 68 21.89 3.57 -19.59
CA ALA A 68 23.03 4.30 -20.15
C ALA A 68 24.09 4.76 -19.12
N GLY A 69 24.00 4.31 -17.86
CA GLY A 69 24.96 4.77 -16.82
C GLY A 69 25.17 3.86 -15.62
N SER A 70 24.68 2.61 -15.63
CA SER A 70 24.80 1.68 -14.50
C SER A 70 26.03 0.76 -14.61
N GLU A 71 27.20 1.31 -14.92
CA GLU A 71 28.49 0.59 -14.84
C GLU A 71 29.50 1.29 -13.93
N ALA A 72 29.04 1.91 -12.82
CA ALA A 72 29.95 2.54 -11.86
C ALA A 72 29.47 2.57 -10.39
N PHE A 73 28.49 1.75 -9.99
CA PHE A 73 28.12 1.58 -8.58
C PHE A 73 28.24 0.11 -8.14
N ASP A 74 29.21 -0.59 -8.72
CA ASP A 74 29.79 -1.75 -8.06
C ASP A 74 30.69 -1.23 -6.92
N SER A 75 30.41 -1.66 -5.69
CA SER A 75 31.09 -1.29 -4.43
C SER A 75 30.81 0.11 -3.83
N LEU A 76 29.60 0.34 -3.29
CA LEU A 76 29.46 1.13 -2.06
C LEU A 76 28.38 0.51 -1.15
N ASP A 77 28.88 -0.35 -0.26
CA ASP A 77 28.50 -0.58 1.13
C ASP A 77 27.02 -0.59 1.56
N LEU A 78 26.62 -1.72 2.15
CA LEU A 78 25.31 -2.03 2.74
C LEU A 78 25.10 -1.36 4.11
N GLN A 79 25.66 -0.17 4.35
CA GLN A 79 25.72 0.44 5.68
C GLN A 79 25.52 1.96 5.62
N GLU A 80 24.26 2.40 5.47
CA GLU A 80 23.71 3.63 6.11
C GLU A 80 22.25 3.84 5.64
N PHE A 81 21.32 3.09 6.24
CA PHE A 81 19.93 3.53 6.37
C PHE A 81 19.66 3.74 7.87
N ASP A 82 20.47 4.60 8.48
CA ASP A 82 20.19 5.16 9.79
C ASP A 82 20.14 6.68 9.60
N THR A 83 19.02 7.28 9.99
CA THR A 83 18.71 8.72 9.99
C THR A 83 18.41 9.41 8.65
N MET A 84 17.15 9.38 8.22
CA MET A 84 16.50 10.59 7.68
C MET A 84 14.98 10.50 7.84
N GLU A 85 14.52 11.20 8.87
CA GLU A 85 13.21 11.86 8.99
C GLU A 85 11.93 11.00 8.91
N GLU A 86 11.36 10.80 10.09
CA GLU A 86 9.97 10.46 10.43
C GLU A 86 8.93 10.97 9.41
N LEU A 87 8.69 10.19 8.34
CA LEU A 87 7.43 10.28 7.62
C LEU A 87 6.39 9.54 8.46
N GLU A 88 5.64 10.31 9.25
CA GLU A 88 4.46 9.83 9.96
C GLU A 88 3.40 9.38 8.94
N PHE A 89 3.51 8.14 8.47
CA PHE A 89 2.39 7.42 7.86
C PHE A 89 1.35 7.22 8.96
N THR A 90 0.43 8.17 9.10
CA THR A 90 -0.69 8.01 10.03
C THR A 90 -1.63 6.93 9.49
N SER A 91 -1.31 5.68 9.78
CA SER A 91 -2.23 4.55 9.70
C SER A 91 -3.34 4.78 10.73
N LYS A 92 -4.45 5.38 10.28
CA LYS A 92 -5.69 5.41 11.06
C LYS A 92 -6.44 4.11 10.83
N GLY A 93 -6.22 3.17 11.74
CA GLY A 93 -6.92 1.91 11.79
C GLY A 93 -8.39 1.99 12.21
N GLN A 94 -8.97 0.79 12.23
CA GLN A 94 -10.02 0.34 13.14
C GLN A 94 -11.46 0.81 12.87
N ARG A 95 -12.18 0.03 12.04
CA ARG A 95 -13.64 -0.06 12.16
C ARG A 95 -14.00 -1.32 12.96
N GLN A 96 -14.20 -1.11 14.27
CA GLN A 96 -14.80 -2.09 15.17
C GLN A 96 -16.19 -2.49 14.66
N ARG A 97 -16.40 -3.81 14.57
CA ARG A 97 -17.74 -4.41 14.53
C ARG A 97 -18.43 -4.07 15.86
N LYS A 98 -19.54 -3.35 15.82
CA LYS A 98 -20.46 -3.25 16.96
C LYS A 98 -21.59 -4.25 16.77
N ALA A 99 -21.62 -5.26 17.64
CA ALA A 99 -22.82 -6.01 17.96
C ALA A 99 -23.48 -5.31 19.15
N THR A 100 -24.73 -4.88 19.02
CA THR A 100 -25.55 -4.44 20.16
C THR A 100 -26.90 -5.15 20.08
N LYS A 101 -26.94 -6.25 20.84
CA LYS A 101 -28.05 -6.93 21.50
C LYS A 101 -29.45 -6.32 21.26
N SER A 102 -30.30 -7.10 20.60
CA SER A 102 -31.72 -6.85 20.45
C SER A 102 -32.45 -6.82 21.80
N GLU A 103 -33.38 -5.88 21.86
CA GLU A 103 -34.35 -5.49 22.87
C GLU A 103 -34.85 -6.58 23.83
N GLU A 104 -34.87 -6.21 25.11
CA GLU A 104 -35.42 -7.00 26.20
C GLU A 104 -36.95 -7.07 26.13
N VAL A 105 -37.40 -8.26 26.44
CA VAL A 105 -38.76 -8.75 26.41
C VAL A 105 -39.33 -8.68 27.84
N PHE A 106 -40.52 -8.10 27.96
CA PHE A 106 -41.66 -8.40 28.85
C PHE A 106 -42.29 -7.17 29.50
N GLY A 107 -43.56 -6.96 29.14
CA GLY A 107 -44.43 -5.93 29.65
C GLY A 107 -45.04 -6.27 31.02
N THR A 108 -45.33 -5.20 31.73
CA THR A 108 -46.39 -4.96 32.73
C THR A 108 -47.12 -6.19 33.29
N MET A 109 -46.98 -6.42 34.60
CA MET A 109 -48.04 -7.03 35.41
C MET A 109 -48.36 -6.13 36.60
N ASP A 110 -49.66 -5.81 36.66
CA ASP A 110 -50.48 -5.24 37.73
C ASP A 110 -50.11 -5.67 39.15
N LEU A 111 -50.17 -4.71 40.09
CA LEU A 111 -51.09 -4.76 41.24
C LEU A 111 -51.27 -3.36 41.87
#